data_AF-A0A1B9NH29-F1
#
_entry.id   AF-A0A1B9NH29-F1
#
_cell.length_a   1.000
_cell.length_b   1.000
_cell.length_c   1.000
_cell.angle_alpha   90.00
_cell.angle_beta   90.00
_cell.angle_gamma   90.00
#
_symmetry.space_group_name_H-M   'P 1'
#
loop_
_entity.id
_entity.type
_entity.pdbx_description
1 polymer ?
#
loop_
_entity_poly.entity_id
_entity_poly.type
_entity_poly.pdbx_seq_one_letter_code
_entity_poly.pdbx_strand_id
1 'polypeptide(L)'
;MSDEADDRISRETEDVRLQIAHAQAQLYDRAKRKRDARRQYARDYYARHRDEQREYQRQARAKQRAQDPDAYRERVRARNKRWRDKHREQANAHQREKYHADPEKRRRRRREAYARNPEEQRARRRAYYAANKEKSLAAQQRWRDREKRRVEAGLPVRRLHRVSLEERFANRAAADGFFDREWTKTELALALREIATPPELFAAWKRESLRVRAAHHLAVQKEELERLRKALGRGRLGPEPSSLLTPEQIEDARMDAIARQVNDRLRHREPPRRRHHLDPAAPHPQALNNDQMGMNR
;
A
#
# COMPACT_ATOMS: atom_id res chain seq x y z
N MET A 1 24.51 74.76 -35.08
CA MET A 1 24.48 75.66 -33.90
C MET A 1 23.55 75.15 -32.79
N SER A 2 22.56 74.28 -33.07
CA SER A 2 21.72 73.64 -32.04
C SER A 2 22.45 72.54 -31.26
N ASP A 3 23.29 71.75 -31.93
CA ASP A 3 23.86 70.52 -31.34
C ASP A 3 24.87 70.79 -30.21
N GLU A 4 25.56 71.95 -30.23
CA GLU A 4 26.49 72.32 -29.16
C GLU A 4 25.78 72.73 -27.85
N ALA A 5 24.55 73.22 -27.93
CA ALA A 5 23.77 73.59 -26.75
C ALA A 5 23.20 72.34 -26.05
N ASP A 6 22.73 71.38 -26.84
CA ASP A 6 22.21 70.10 -26.33
C ASP A 6 23.34 69.25 -25.71
N ASP A 7 24.54 69.25 -26.30
CA ASP A 7 25.72 68.58 -25.74
C ASP A 7 26.16 69.19 -24.40
N ARG A 8 26.06 70.52 -24.23
CA ARG A 8 26.39 71.18 -22.96
C ARG A 8 25.38 70.84 -21.88
N ILE A 9 24.09 70.90 -22.20
CA ILE A 9 23.02 70.53 -21.26
C ILE A 9 23.16 69.05 -20.86
N SER A 10 23.48 68.16 -21.81
CA SER A 10 23.71 66.74 -21.54
C SER A 10 24.87 66.54 -20.55
N ARG A 11 26.03 67.17 -20.79
CA ARG A 11 27.19 67.10 -19.89
C ARG A 11 26.90 67.66 -18.50
N GLU A 12 26.20 68.79 -18.42
CA GLU A 12 25.78 69.37 -17.14
C GLU A 12 24.82 68.45 -16.38
N THR A 13 23.89 67.78 -17.08
CA THR A 13 23.00 66.80 -16.44
C THR A 13 23.72 65.54 -15.97
N GLU A 14 24.75 65.09 -16.70
CA GLU A 14 25.60 63.97 -16.29
C GLU A 14 26.45 64.34 -15.06
N ASP A 15 27.01 65.55 -15.04
CA ASP A 15 27.77 66.06 -13.88
C ASP A 15 26.90 66.14 -12.63
N VAL A 16 25.65 66.63 -12.76
CA VAL A 16 24.69 66.67 -11.64
C VAL A 16 24.33 65.25 -11.18
N ARG A 17 24.12 64.30 -12.10
CA ARG A 17 23.85 62.89 -11.75
C ARG A 17 25.02 62.25 -11.00
N LEU A 18 26.25 62.51 -11.44
CA LEU A 18 27.46 62.03 -10.78
C LEU A 18 27.61 62.64 -9.38
N GLN A 19 27.35 63.94 -9.22
CA GLN A 19 27.36 64.60 -7.92
C GLN A 19 26.32 64.01 -6.96
N ILE A 20 25.10 63.74 -7.43
CA ILE A 20 24.06 63.07 -6.64
C ILE A 20 24.49 61.66 -6.23
N ALA A 21 25.06 60.88 -7.15
CA ALA A 21 25.55 59.53 -6.86
C ALA A 21 26.68 59.54 -5.82
N HIS A 22 27.63 60.47 -5.93
CA HIS A 22 28.70 60.64 -4.94
C HIS A 22 28.14 61.05 -3.57
N ALA A 23 27.18 61.97 -3.51
CA ALA A 23 26.53 62.36 -2.27
C ALA A 23 25.79 61.18 -1.61
N GLN A 24 25.07 60.36 -2.39
CA GLN A 24 24.41 59.16 -1.90
C GLN A 24 25.41 58.11 -1.38
N ALA A 25 26.52 57.89 -2.09
CA ALA A 25 27.58 56.99 -1.66
C ALA A 25 28.22 57.44 -0.33
N GLN A 26 28.50 58.74 -0.18
CA GLN A 26 29.02 59.30 1.06
C GLN A 26 28.05 59.13 2.25
N LEU A 27 26.74 59.35 2.02
CA LEU A 27 25.71 59.12 3.04
C LEU A 27 25.63 57.64 3.43
N TYR A 28 25.68 56.73 2.46
CA TYR A 28 25.72 55.29 2.71
C TYR A 28 26.96 54.88 3.51
N ASP A 29 28.14 55.34 3.13
CA ASP A 29 29.39 55.03 3.82
C ASP A 29 29.40 55.59 5.24
N ARG A 30 28.88 56.81 5.45
CA ARG A 30 28.71 57.39 6.79
C ARG A 30 27.76 56.54 7.64
N ALA A 31 26.65 56.08 7.08
CA ALA A 31 25.70 55.21 7.77
C ALA A 31 26.32 53.84 8.09
N LYS A 32 27.09 53.26 7.17
CA LYS A 32 27.82 52.01 7.35
C LYS A 32 28.87 52.13 8.46
N ARG A 33 29.71 53.17 8.42
CA ARG A 33 30.69 53.46 9.48
C ARG A 33 30.04 53.62 10.85
N LYS A 34 28.91 54.34 10.94
CA LYS A 34 28.16 54.48 12.19
C LYS A 34 27.61 53.13 12.69
N ARG A 35 27.13 52.27 11.78
CA ARG A 35 26.65 50.92 12.12
C ARG A 35 27.78 50.03 12.61
N ASP A 36 28.92 50.06 11.96
CA ASP A 36 30.08 49.24 12.34
C ASP A 36 30.70 49.74 13.64
N ALA A 37 30.80 51.06 13.86
CA ALA A 37 31.20 51.63 15.14
C ALA A 37 30.27 51.21 16.29
N ARG A 38 28.94 51.20 16.07
CA ARG A 38 27.97 50.68 17.05
C ARG A 38 28.16 49.19 17.34
N ARG A 39 28.44 48.38 16.30
CA ARG A 39 28.72 46.94 16.46
C ARG A 39 30.01 46.71 17.25
N GLN A 40 31.05 47.49 16.97
CA GLN A 40 32.32 47.44 17.69
C GLN A 40 32.11 47.81 19.15
N TYR A 41 31.46 48.94 19.42
CA TYR A 41 31.11 49.36 20.78
C TYR A 41 30.31 48.28 21.53
N ALA A 42 29.30 47.68 20.89
CA ALA A 42 28.53 46.61 21.51
C ALA A 42 29.40 45.38 21.82
N ARG A 43 30.30 44.97 20.90
CA ARG A 43 31.25 43.86 21.15
C ARG A 43 32.16 44.17 22.32
N ASP A 44 32.75 45.37 22.36
CA ASP A 44 33.67 45.80 23.42
C ASP A 44 32.95 45.89 24.77
N TYR A 45 31.71 46.41 24.78
CA TYR A 45 30.85 46.43 25.95
C TYR A 45 30.58 45.03 26.48
N TYR A 46 30.14 44.08 25.62
CA TYR A 46 29.90 42.70 26.04
C TYR A 46 31.17 41.97 26.45
N ALA A 47 32.33 42.31 25.87
CA ALA A 47 33.62 41.74 26.26
C ALA A 47 34.01 42.22 27.68
N ARG A 48 33.83 43.51 27.97
CA ARG A 48 34.10 44.11 29.29
C ARG A 48 33.14 43.58 30.36
N HIS A 49 31.85 43.42 30.04
CA HIS A 49 30.82 42.95 30.97
C HIS A 49 30.49 41.45 30.83
N ARG A 50 31.41 40.65 30.30
CA ARG A 50 31.17 39.25 29.95
C ARG A 50 30.73 38.42 31.16
N ASP A 51 31.43 38.59 32.28
CA ASP A 51 31.22 37.75 33.45
C ASP A 51 29.97 38.17 34.23
N GLU A 52 29.71 39.47 34.37
CA GLU A 52 28.45 40.01 34.91
C GLU A 52 27.23 39.49 34.14
N GLN A 53 27.28 39.53 32.79
CA GLN A 53 26.21 39.01 31.94
C GLN A 53 26.03 37.49 32.09
N ARG A 54 27.12 36.74 32.23
CA ARG A 54 27.07 35.29 32.48
C ARG A 54 26.48 34.96 33.84
N GLU A 55 26.82 35.73 34.86
CA GLU A 55 26.26 35.60 36.21
C GLU A 55 24.78 35.92 36.23
N TYR A 56 24.38 37.04 35.62
CA TYR A 56 22.99 37.38 35.43
C TYR A 56 22.21 36.24 34.74
N GLN A 57 22.73 35.68 33.66
CA GLN A 57 22.11 34.54 32.97
C GLN A 57 22.11 33.24 33.81
N ARG A 58 23.12 33.02 34.66
CA ARG A 58 23.16 31.88 35.59
C ARG A 58 22.04 32.02 36.63
N GLN A 59 21.92 33.20 37.25
CA GLN A 59 20.87 33.51 38.22
C GLN A 59 19.47 33.44 37.59
N ALA A 60 19.27 33.99 36.39
CA ALA A 60 17.99 33.90 35.69
C ALA A 60 17.59 32.45 35.39
N ARG A 61 18.54 31.60 34.95
CA ARG A 61 18.29 30.16 34.76
C ARG A 61 18.07 29.41 36.07
N ALA A 62 18.68 29.84 37.17
CA ALA A 62 18.43 29.27 38.50
C ALA A 62 17.02 29.63 38.97
N LYS A 63 16.60 30.89 38.84
CA LYS A 63 15.24 31.36 39.12
C LYS A 63 14.19 30.59 38.29
N GLN A 64 14.41 30.44 36.98
CA GLN A 64 13.51 29.64 36.14
C GLN A 64 13.44 28.17 36.54
N ARG A 65 14.55 27.57 36.99
CA ARG A 65 14.57 26.18 37.50
C ARG A 65 13.86 26.04 38.84
N ALA A 66 13.89 27.08 39.67
CA ALA A 66 13.24 27.10 40.98
C ALA A 66 11.74 27.36 40.87
N GLN A 67 11.31 28.21 39.93
CA GLN A 67 9.89 28.52 39.68
C GLN A 67 9.11 27.31 39.16
N ASP A 68 9.66 26.61 38.15
CA ASP A 68 9.07 25.38 37.63
C ASP A 68 10.18 24.43 37.12
N PRO A 69 10.58 23.45 37.95
CA PRO A 69 11.66 22.54 37.59
C PRO A 69 11.28 21.61 36.43
N ASP A 70 10.01 21.22 36.32
CA ASP A 70 9.58 20.24 35.32
C ASP A 70 9.34 20.88 33.96
N ALA A 71 8.68 22.03 33.88
CA ALA A 71 8.58 22.77 32.62
C ALA A 71 9.96 23.21 32.09
N TYR A 72 10.91 23.56 32.98
CA TYR A 72 12.28 23.83 32.58
C TYR A 72 12.95 22.60 31.94
N ARG A 73 12.82 21.43 32.57
CA ARG A 73 13.36 20.16 32.04
C ARG A 73 12.74 19.81 30.69
N GLU A 74 11.43 19.93 30.56
CA GLU A 74 10.71 19.66 29.31
C GLU A 74 11.14 20.58 28.19
N ARG A 75 11.24 21.89 28.45
CA ARG A 75 11.73 22.88 27.47
C ARG A 75 13.15 22.56 27.00
N VAL A 76 14.04 22.19 27.92
CA VAL A 76 15.41 21.77 27.57
C VAL A 76 15.40 20.48 26.76
N ARG A 77 14.60 19.48 27.15
CA ARG A 77 14.44 18.23 26.40
C ARG A 77 13.91 18.51 24.99
N ALA A 78 12.90 19.35 24.84
CA ALA A 78 12.31 19.74 23.57
C ALA A 78 13.32 20.47 22.67
N ARG A 79 14.09 21.42 23.22
CA ARG A 79 15.17 22.11 22.49
C ARG A 79 16.24 21.13 22.02
N ASN A 80 16.71 20.25 22.91
CA ASN A 80 17.72 19.25 22.58
C ASN A 80 17.19 18.21 21.60
N LYS A 81 15.89 17.88 21.64
CA LYS A 81 15.24 17.02 20.65
C LYS A 81 15.23 17.71 19.29
N ARG A 82 14.74 18.95 19.19
CA ARG A 82 14.76 19.74 17.94
C ARG A 82 16.16 19.86 17.34
N TRP A 83 17.18 20.09 18.18
CA TRP A 83 18.56 20.14 17.72
C TRP A 83 19.02 18.78 17.17
N ARG A 84 18.76 17.69 17.89
CA ARG A 84 19.08 16.32 17.44
C ARG A 84 18.35 15.93 16.18
N ASP A 85 17.09 16.34 16.02
CA ASP A 85 16.29 16.05 14.84
C ASP A 85 16.84 16.80 13.62
N LYS A 86 17.19 18.09 13.77
CA LYS A 86 17.81 18.90 12.71
C LYS A 86 19.22 18.43 12.33
N HIS A 87 19.99 17.90 13.28
CA HIS A 87 21.39 17.48 13.08
C HIS A 87 21.54 15.96 13.17
N ARG A 88 20.47 15.21 12.86
CA ARG A 88 20.42 13.76 13.04
C ARG A 88 21.51 13.05 12.25
N GLU A 89 21.71 13.46 11.01
CA GLU A 89 22.71 12.87 10.12
C GLU A 89 24.13 13.16 10.58
N GLN A 90 24.43 14.41 10.95
CA GLN A 90 25.73 14.79 11.49
C GLN A 90 26.05 14.03 12.79
N ALA A 91 25.09 13.94 13.71
CA ALA A 91 25.27 13.19 14.96
C ALA A 91 25.46 11.69 14.69
N ASN A 92 24.69 11.12 13.76
CA ASN A 92 24.83 9.72 13.36
C ASN A 92 26.17 9.46 12.65
N ALA A 93 26.63 10.37 11.80
CA ALA A 93 27.91 10.27 11.10
C ALA A 93 29.07 10.27 12.09
N HIS A 94 29.12 11.25 12.99
CA HIS A 94 30.10 11.29 14.07
C HIS A 94 30.05 10.04 14.97
N GLN A 95 28.84 9.52 15.24
CA GLN A 95 28.70 8.30 16.02
C GLN A 95 29.14 7.04 15.26
N ARG A 96 28.91 6.97 13.95
CA ARG A 96 29.45 5.91 13.09
C ARG A 96 30.97 5.98 13.05
N GLU A 97 31.53 7.15 12.80
CA GLU A 97 32.98 7.38 12.80
C GLU A 97 33.61 6.94 14.12
N LYS A 98 33.06 7.39 15.25
CA LYS A 98 33.49 6.94 16.59
C LYS A 98 33.42 5.42 16.77
N TYR A 99 32.44 4.76 16.17
CA TYR A 99 32.31 3.29 16.24
C TYR A 99 33.19 2.54 15.25
N HIS A 100 33.56 3.16 14.14
CA HIS A 100 34.48 2.60 13.14
C HIS A 100 35.95 2.79 13.53
N ALA A 101 36.29 3.89 14.21
CA ALA A 101 37.66 4.17 14.65
C ALA A 101 38.18 3.10 15.64
N ASP A 102 37.36 2.68 16.62
CA ASP A 102 37.78 1.73 17.67
C ASP A 102 36.75 0.59 17.91
N PRO A 103 36.58 -0.37 16.97
CA PRO A 103 35.61 -1.45 17.12
C PRO A 103 35.96 -2.38 18.29
N GLU A 104 37.25 -2.65 18.53
CA GLU A 104 37.70 -3.57 19.58
C GLU A 104 37.51 -3.00 20.99
N LYS A 105 37.81 -1.71 21.19
CA LYS A 105 37.54 -1.01 22.47
C LYS A 105 36.08 -1.10 22.87
N ARG A 106 35.17 -0.99 21.90
CA ARG A 106 33.73 -1.14 22.09
C ARG A 106 33.36 -2.58 22.42
N ARG A 107 33.90 -3.57 21.70
CA ARG A 107 33.69 -4.99 21.98
C ARG A 107 34.15 -5.34 23.40
N ARG A 108 35.34 -4.87 23.81
CA ARG A 108 35.90 -5.07 25.14
C ARG A 108 35.00 -4.49 26.23
N ARG A 109 34.61 -3.21 26.13
CA ARG A 109 33.67 -2.57 27.08
C ARG A 109 32.34 -3.31 27.17
N ARG A 110 31.84 -3.83 26.05
CA ARG A 110 30.62 -4.64 26.04
C ARG A 110 30.82 -5.96 26.79
N ARG A 111 31.93 -6.66 26.57
CA ARG A 111 32.28 -7.91 27.30
C ARG A 111 32.41 -7.63 28.80
N GLU A 112 33.14 -6.58 29.18
CA GLU A 112 33.28 -6.14 30.58
C GLU A 112 31.92 -5.86 31.21
N ALA A 113 31.02 -5.13 30.52
CA ALA A 113 29.68 -4.85 31.01
C ALA A 113 28.82 -6.11 31.19
N TYR A 114 28.92 -7.09 30.27
CA TYR A 114 28.24 -8.38 30.42
C TYR A 114 28.84 -9.24 31.54
N ALA A 115 30.15 -9.18 31.74
CA ALA A 115 30.84 -9.92 32.79
C ALA A 115 30.58 -9.33 34.19
N ARG A 116 30.42 -8.01 34.30
CA ARG A 116 30.15 -7.33 35.57
C ARG A 116 28.78 -7.71 36.15
N ASN A 117 27.74 -7.77 35.32
CA ASN A 117 26.35 -8.05 35.74
C ASN A 117 25.68 -9.14 34.86
N PRO A 118 26.10 -10.41 34.92
CA PRO A 118 25.57 -11.45 34.03
C PRO A 118 24.09 -11.75 34.28
N GLU A 119 23.67 -11.78 35.55
CA GLU A 119 22.28 -12.11 35.92
C GLU A 119 21.30 -11.01 35.56
N GLU A 120 21.65 -9.73 35.76
CA GLU A 120 20.83 -8.60 35.32
C GLU A 120 20.59 -8.65 33.80
N GLN A 121 21.62 -9.01 33.03
CA GLN A 121 21.52 -9.12 31.58
C GLN A 121 20.67 -10.32 31.14
N ARG A 122 20.76 -11.46 31.86
CA ARG A 122 19.87 -12.62 31.63
C ARG A 122 18.42 -12.27 31.95
N ALA A 123 18.17 -11.63 33.09
CA ALA A 123 16.84 -11.18 33.51
C ALA A 123 16.24 -10.20 32.49
N ARG A 124 17.00 -9.20 32.03
CA ARG A 124 16.58 -8.28 30.96
C ARG A 124 16.24 -8.99 29.66
N ARG A 125 17.03 -9.98 29.24
CA ARG A 125 16.73 -10.77 28.03
C ARG A 125 15.43 -11.57 28.18
N ARG A 126 15.21 -12.19 29.35
CA ARG A 126 13.95 -12.90 29.65
C ARG A 126 12.76 -11.96 29.66
N ALA A 127 12.86 -10.81 30.31
CA ALA A 127 11.81 -9.80 30.36
C ALA A 127 11.51 -9.25 28.95
N TYR A 128 12.54 -8.94 28.15
CA TYR A 128 12.37 -8.50 26.76
C TYR A 128 11.67 -9.57 25.91
N TYR A 129 12.08 -10.83 26.03
CA TYR A 129 11.44 -11.93 25.32
C TYR A 129 9.98 -12.12 25.75
N ALA A 130 9.69 -12.09 27.05
CA ALA A 130 8.33 -12.19 27.57
C ALA A 130 7.44 -11.07 27.02
N ALA A 131 7.90 -9.81 27.08
CA ALA A 131 7.17 -8.65 26.58
C ALA A 131 6.97 -8.65 25.05
N ASN A 132 7.86 -9.30 24.29
CA ASN A 132 7.82 -9.32 22.82
C ASN A 132 7.47 -10.69 22.24
N LYS A 133 7.07 -11.66 23.07
CA LYS A 133 6.82 -13.05 22.67
C LYS A 133 5.78 -13.11 21.56
N GLU A 134 4.66 -12.46 21.77
CA GLU A 134 3.55 -12.42 20.79
C GLU A 134 3.97 -11.75 19.48
N LYS A 135 4.68 -10.62 19.55
CA LYS A 135 5.20 -9.94 18.36
C LYS A 135 6.15 -10.83 17.55
N SER A 136 7.03 -11.57 18.24
CA SER A 136 7.94 -12.52 17.60
C SER A 136 7.18 -13.68 16.97
N LEU A 137 6.18 -14.24 17.66
CA LEU A 137 5.34 -15.32 17.14
C LEU A 137 4.51 -14.87 15.94
N ALA A 138 3.91 -13.67 15.99
CA ALA A 138 3.17 -13.08 14.89
C ALA A 138 4.08 -12.83 13.66
N ALA A 139 5.30 -12.34 13.88
CA ALA A 139 6.27 -12.19 12.79
C ALA A 139 6.66 -13.54 12.18
N GLN A 140 6.83 -14.57 13.01
CA GLN A 140 7.12 -15.93 12.57
C GLN A 140 5.94 -16.55 11.80
N GLN A 141 4.71 -16.37 12.27
CA GLN A 141 3.48 -16.80 11.57
C GLN A 141 3.38 -16.12 10.21
N ARG A 142 3.49 -14.78 10.15
CA ARG A 142 3.50 -14.04 8.87
C ARG A 142 4.56 -14.54 7.90
N TRP A 143 5.74 -14.91 8.41
CA TRP A 143 6.78 -15.51 7.59
C TRP A 143 6.37 -16.89 7.07
N ARG A 144 5.80 -17.76 7.92
CA ARG A 144 5.27 -19.08 7.53
C ARG A 144 4.14 -18.99 6.51
N ASP A 145 3.19 -18.07 6.70
CA ASP A 145 2.05 -17.89 5.80
C ASP A 145 2.49 -17.40 4.41
N ARG A 146 3.47 -16.50 4.38
CA ARG A 146 4.10 -16.07 3.12
C ARG A 146 4.82 -17.24 2.45
N GLU A 147 5.53 -18.06 3.22
CA GLU A 147 6.27 -19.21 2.67
C GLU A 147 5.30 -20.29 2.15
N LYS A 148 4.20 -20.54 2.86
CA LYS A 148 3.12 -21.42 2.42
C LYS A 148 2.54 -20.96 1.08
N ARG A 149 2.15 -19.69 0.96
CA ARG A 149 1.67 -19.11 -0.31
C ARG A 149 2.70 -19.20 -1.44
N ARG A 150 3.99 -19.04 -1.12
CA ARG A 150 5.08 -19.17 -2.08
C ARG A 150 5.18 -20.59 -2.65
N VAL A 151 5.09 -21.59 -1.78
CA VAL A 151 5.10 -23.01 -2.16
C VAL A 151 3.84 -23.39 -2.93
N GLU A 152 2.66 -22.93 -2.50
CA GLU A 152 1.38 -23.14 -3.20
C GLU A 152 1.40 -22.55 -4.61
N ALA A 153 2.09 -21.42 -4.82
CA ALA A 153 2.32 -20.82 -6.13
C ALA A 153 3.38 -21.54 -6.98
N GLY A 154 3.89 -22.69 -6.53
CA GLY A 154 4.88 -23.49 -7.26
C GLY A 154 6.31 -22.96 -7.19
N LEU A 155 6.62 -21.98 -6.35
CA LEU A 155 8.00 -21.50 -6.18
C LEU A 155 8.81 -22.48 -5.31
N PRO A 156 10.10 -22.70 -5.63
CA PRO A 156 10.94 -23.67 -4.93
C PRO A 156 11.20 -23.26 -3.47
N VAL A 157 11.11 -24.21 -2.53
CA VAL A 157 11.28 -24.03 -1.06
C VAL A 157 12.59 -23.34 -0.68
N ARG A 158 13.63 -23.48 -1.49
CA ARG A 158 14.85 -22.69 -1.39
C ARG A 158 14.97 -21.83 -2.64
N ARG A 159 15.42 -20.58 -2.47
CA ARG A 159 15.79 -19.73 -3.60
C ARG A 159 16.90 -20.47 -4.37
N LEU A 160 16.61 -20.90 -5.59
CA LEU A 160 17.54 -21.67 -6.44
C LEU A 160 18.82 -20.87 -6.73
N HIS A 161 18.70 -19.55 -6.83
CA HIS A 161 19.82 -18.64 -7.02
C HIS A 161 19.98 -17.73 -5.81
N ARG A 162 21.15 -17.78 -5.17
CA ARG A 162 21.56 -16.81 -4.16
C ARG A 162 22.17 -15.61 -4.89
N VAL A 163 21.35 -14.61 -5.16
CA VAL A 163 21.85 -13.32 -5.68
C VAL A 163 22.79 -12.71 -4.64
N SER A 164 24.03 -12.44 -5.04
CA SER A 164 25.02 -11.84 -4.13
C SER A 164 24.56 -10.43 -3.69
N LEU A 165 25.23 -9.84 -2.70
CA LEU A 165 24.91 -8.46 -2.33
C LEU A 165 25.26 -7.50 -3.48
N GLU A 166 26.41 -7.72 -4.12
CA GLU A 166 26.91 -6.92 -5.25
C GLU A 166 25.99 -7.03 -6.46
N GLU A 167 25.55 -8.24 -6.80
CA GLU A 167 24.62 -8.49 -7.89
C GLU A 167 23.25 -7.85 -7.61
N ARG A 168 22.79 -7.84 -6.35
CA ARG A 168 21.58 -7.08 -5.97
C ARG A 168 21.75 -5.58 -6.15
N PHE A 169 22.91 -5.02 -5.82
CA PHE A 169 23.20 -3.61 -6.05
C PHE A 169 23.27 -3.29 -7.55
N ALA A 170 23.93 -4.14 -8.34
CA ALA A 170 24.02 -4.00 -9.79
C ALA A 170 22.62 -4.07 -10.43
N ASN A 171 21.80 -5.07 -10.08
CA ASN A 171 20.43 -5.20 -10.58
C ASN A 171 19.56 -4.01 -10.20
N ARG A 172 19.75 -3.46 -8.99
CA ARG A 172 19.03 -2.26 -8.56
C ARG A 172 19.46 -1.03 -9.35
N ALA A 173 20.76 -0.80 -9.51
CA ALA A 173 21.28 0.31 -10.29
C ALA A 173 20.87 0.22 -11.77
N ALA A 174 20.88 -1.00 -12.34
CA ALA A 174 20.39 -1.25 -13.69
C ALA A 174 18.88 -1.00 -13.83
N ALA A 175 18.08 -1.38 -12.83
CA ALA A 175 16.65 -1.09 -12.81
C ALA A 175 16.40 0.42 -12.67
N ASP A 176 17.07 1.10 -11.75
CA ASP A 176 16.96 2.54 -11.58
C ASP A 176 17.35 3.25 -12.91
N GLY A 177 18.46 2.87 -13.55
CA GLY A 177 18.86 3.40 -14.85
C GLY A 177 17.90 3.07 -16.00
N PHE A 178 17.21 1.92 -15.96
CA PHE A 178 16.20 1.55 -16.95
C PHE A 178 14.94 2.42 -16.83
N PHE A 179 14.49 2.70 -15.60
CA PHE A 179 13.26 3.47 -15.34
C PHE A 179 13.47 4.99 -15.34
N ASP A 180 14.66 5.47 -14.97
CA ASP A 180 14.99 6.90 -15.00
C ASP A 180 15.32 7.40 -16.42
N ARG A 181 15.61 6.48 -17.37
CA ARG A 181 15.83 6.82 -18.77
C ARG A 181 14.54 7.34 -19.41
N GLU A 182 14.64 8.43 -20.16
CA GLU A 182 13.55 8.88 -21.02
C GLU A 182 13.46 7.98 -22.27
N TRP A 183 12.30 7.36 -22.47
CA TRP A 183 12.04 6.51 -23.63
C TRP A 183 11.42 7.32 -24.76
N THR A 184 12.04 7.27 -25.94
CA THR A 184 11.38 7.80 -27.14
C THR A 184 10.22 6.89 -27.56
N LYS A 185 9.20 7.46 -28.22
CA LYS A 185 8.02 6.69 -28.66
C LYS A 185 8.39 5.51 -29.58
N THR A 186 9.43 5.68 -30.39
CA THR A 186 9.95 4.68 -31.33
C THR A 186 10.67 3.54 -30.60
N GLU A 187 11.54 3.84 -29.63
CA GLU A 187 12.20 2.84 -28.79
C GLU A 187 11.20 2.04 -27.97
N LEU A 188 10.20 2.72 -27.39
CA LEU A 188 9.13 2.08 -26.65
C LEU A 188 8.30 1.15 -27.56
N ALA A 189 7.98 1.58 -28.79
CA ALA A 189 7.28 0.74 -29.76
C ALA A 189 8.09 -0.50 -30.18
N LEU A 190 9.42 -0.38 -30.32
CA LEU A 190 10.30 -1.50 -30.64
C LEU A 190 10.39 -2.49 -29.46
N ALA A 191 10.64 -2.00 -28.24
CA ALA A 191 10.69 -2.86 -27.06
C ALA A 191 9.35 -3.56 -26.80
N LEU A 192 8.23 -2.87 -27.02
CA LEU A 192 6.91 -3.49 -26.92
C LEU A 192 6.64 -4.52 -28.03
N ARG A 193 7.24 -4.37 -29.22
CA ARG A 193 7.16 -5.38 -30.29
C ARG A 193 7.96 -6.63 -29.95
N GLU A 194 9.14 -6.49 -29.36
CA GLU A 194 9.98 -7.62 -28.94
C GLU A 194 9.30 -8.46 -27.85
N ILE A 195 8.55 -7.81 -26.95
CA ILE A 195 7.84 -8.44 -25.84
C ILE A 195 6.37 -8.77 -26.23
N ALA A 196 5.94 -8.44 -27.46
CA ALA A 196 4.56 -8.62 -27.88
C ALA A 196 4.18 -10.09 -27.81
N THR A 197 3.20 -10.40 -26.97
CA THR A 197 2.65 -11.75 -26.89
C THR A 197 1.98 -12.07 -28.23
N PRO A 198 2.29 -13.21 -28.86
CA PRO A 198 1.64 -13.63 -30.10
C PRO A 198 0.11 -13.55 -29.98
N PRO A 199 -0.60 -13.00 -30.99
CA PRO A 199 -2.04 -12.74 -30.90
C PRO A 199 -2.83 -14.03 -30.68
N GLU A 200 -2.32 -15.16 -31.17
CA GLU A 200 -2.91 -16.49 -30.99
C GLU A 200 -2.93 -16.92 -29.52
N LEU A 201 -1.81 -16.74 -28.79
CA LEU A 201 -1.73 -17.06 -27.36
C LEU A 201 -2.66 -16.16 -26.55
N PHE A 202 -2.75 -14.88 -26.91
CA PHE A 202 -3.66 -13.96 -26.25
C PHE A 202 -5.14 -14.32 -26.53
N ALA A 203 -5.47 -14.71 -27.77
CA ALA A 203 -6.80 -15.19 -28.12
C ALA A 203 -7.16 -16.49 -27.39
N ALA A 204 -6.24 -17.45 -27.30
CA ALA A 204 -6.41 -18.69 -26.55
C ALA A 204 -6.66 -18.40 -25.06
N TRP A 205 -5.83 -17.55 -24.44
CA TRP A 205 -5.99 -17.13 -23.06
C TRP A 205 -7.34 -16.41 -22.81
N LYS A 206 -7.77 -15.54 -23.74
CA LYS A 206 -9.09 -14.88 -23.66
C LYS A 206 -10.24 -15.89 -23.71
N ARG A 207 -10.19 -16.86 -24.63
CA ARG A 207 -11.19 -17.93 -24.74
C ARG A 207 -11.27 -18.74 -23.45
N GLU A 208 -10.12 -19.12 -22.89
CA GLU A 208 -10.08 -19.88 -21.63
C GLU A 208 -10.59 -19.04 -20.46
N SER A 209 -10.20 -17.77 -20.36
CA SER A 209 -10.70 -16.85 -19.34
C SER A 209 -12.22 -16.62 -19.44
N LEU A 210 -12.80 -16.65 -20.64
CA LEU A 210 -14.25 -16.58 -20.84
C LEU A 210 -14.91 -17.89 -20.42
N ARG A 211 -14.34 -19.04 -20.79
CA ARG A 211 -14.83 -20.37 -20.37
C ARG A 211 -14.86 -20.50 -18.86
N VAL A 212 -13.78 -20.14 -18.17
CA VAL A 212 -13.69 -20.20 -16.70
C VAL A 212 -14.71 -19.28 -16.04
N ARG A 213 -14.91 -18.05 -16.54
CA ARG A 213 -15.93 -17.13 -16.02
C ARG A 213 -17.36 -17.65 -16.24
N ALA A 214 -17.64 -18.22 -17.41
CA ALA A 214 -18.94 -18.83 -17.69
C ALA A 214 -19.21 -20.02 -16.76
N ALA A 215 -18.22 -20.89 -16.55
CA ALA A 215 -18.32 -22.02 -15.63
C ALA A 215 -18.57 -21.57 -14.19
N HIS A 216 -17.86 -20.53 -13.72
CA HIS A 216 -18.08 -19.94 -12.40
C HIS A 216 -19.50 -19.37 -12.25
N HIS A 217 -19.98 -18.59 -13.22
CA HIS A 217 -21.35 -18.05 -13.19
C HIS A 217 -22.41 -19.15 -13.13
N LEU A 218 -22.25 -20.22 -13.91
CA LEU A 218 -23.16 -21.36 -13.88
C LEU A 218 -23.13 -22.09 -12.53
N ALA A 219 -21.95 -22.21 -11.91
CA ALA A 219 -21.82 -22.81 -10.58
C ALA A 219 -22.56 -21.99 -9.51
N VAL A 220 -22.36 -20.67 -9.49
CA VAL A 220 -23.05 -19.75 -8.56
C VAL A 220 -24.57 -19.81 -8.76
N GLN A 221 -25.06 -19.82 -10.00
CA GLN A 221 -26.51 -19.94 -10.28
C GLN A 221 -27.09 -21.27 -9.77
N LYS A 222 -26.35 -22.37 -9.88
CA LYS A 222 -26.77 -23.67 -9.33
C LYS A 222 -26.90 -23.62 -7.81
N GLU A 223 -25.91 -23.04 -7.13
CA GLU A 223 -25.93 -22.86 -5.68
C GLU A 223 -27.09 -21.96 -5.23
N GLU A 224 -27.36 -20.88 -5.95
CA GLU A 224 -28.52 -20.00 -5.70
C GLU A 224 -29.85 -20.73 -5.89
N LEU A 225 -30.00 -21.52 -6.97
CA LEU A 225 -31.19 -22.33 -7.20
C LEU A 225 -31.38 -23.38 -6.10
N GLU A 226 -30.32 -24.04 -5.65
CA GLU A 226 -30.37 -24.98 -4.53
C GLU A 226 -30.78 -24.30 -3.22
N ARG A 227 -30.23 -23.11 -2.94
CA ARG A 227 -30.61 -22.28 -1.79
C ARG A 227 -32.09 -21.89 -1.85
N LEU A 228 -32.59 -21.48 -3.01
CA LEU A 228 -34.00 -21.14 -3.23
C LEU A 228 -34.90 -22.37 -3.07
N ARG A 229 -34.53 -23.53 -3.63
CA ARG A 229 -35.26 -24.80 -3.43
C ARG A 229 -35.33 -25.19 -1.95
N LYS A 230 -34.24 -25.05 -1.22
CA LYS A 230 -34.19 -25.33 0.23
C LYS A 230 -35.05 -24.34 1.03
N ALA A 231 -35.06 -23.07 0.66
CA ALA A 231 -35.93 -22.05 1.26
C ALA A 231 -37.42 -22.33 0.98
N LEU A 232 -37.78 -22.68 -0.26
CA LEU A 232 -39.14 -23.07 -0.64
C LEU A 232 -39.59 -24.36 0.06
N GLY A 233 -38.69 -25.35 0.20
CA GLY A 233 -38.95 -26.58 0.95
C GLY A 233 -39.19 -26.32 2.44
N ARG A 234 -38.53 -25.32 3.03
CA ARG A 234 -38.77 -24.90 4.43
C ARG A 234 -40.06 -24.10 4.61
N GLY A 235 -40.53 -23.41 3.57
CA GLY A 235 -41.81 -22.68 3.57
C GLY A 235 -43.04 -23.59 3.44
N ARG A 236 -42.88 -24.83 2.95
CA ARG A 236 -43.91 -25.87 3.01
C ARG A 236 -43.86 -26.59 4.37
N LEU A 237 -44.16 -25.86 5.44
CA LEU A 237 -44.80 -26.45 6.61
C LEU A 237 -46.24 -26.79 6.20
N GLY A 238 -46.40 -27.85 5.41
CA GLY A 238 -47.66 -28.59 5.48
C GLY A 238 -47.82 -29.05 6.93
N PRO A 239 -49.06 -29.14 7.46
CA PRO A 239 -49.28 -29.62 8.81
C PRO A 239 -48.49 -30.92 9.00
N GLU A 240 -47.69 -30.98 10.07
CA GLU A 240 -47.01 -32.22 10.42
C GLU A 240 -48.06 -33.34 10.39
N PRO A 241 -47.78 -34.50 9.75
CA PRO A 241 -48.72 -35.60 9.75
C PRO A 241 -48.96 -35.99 11.20
N SER A 242 -50.13 -35.59 11.70
CA SER A 242 -50.62 -35.95 13.03
C SER A 242 -50.45 -37.44 13.21
N SER A 243 -49.59 -37.79 14.17
CA SER A 243 -49.36 -39.17 14.59
C SER A 243 -50.68 -39.81 15.02
N LEU A 244 -50.91 -41.02 14.48
CA LEU A 244 -52.00 -41.96 14.73
C LEU A 244 -53.31 -41.63 14.01
N LEU A 245 -53.42 -42.18 12.79
CA LEU A 245 -54.71 -42.37 12.13
C LEU A 245 -55.63 -43.17 13.06
N THR A 246 -56.85 -42.70 13.28
CA THR A 246 -57.87 -43.48 13.98
C THR A 246 -58.17 -44.78 13.20
N PRO A 247 -58.64 -45.86 13.84
CA PRO A 247 -59.00 -47.10 13.13
C PRO A 247 -59.93 -46.85 11.94
N GLU A 248 -60.85 -45.89 12.08
CA GLU A 248 -61.76 -45.43 11.02
C GLU A 248 -60.99 -44.81 9.83
N GLN A 249 -59.99 -43.98 10.08
CA GLN A 249 -59.17 -43.38 9.02
C GLN A 249 -58.28 -44.41 8.31
N ILE A 250 -57.86 -45.46 9.02
CA ILE A 250 -57.15 -46.60 8.41
C ILE A 250 -58.09 -47.39 7.50
N GLU A 251 -59.33 -47.59 7.93
CA GLU A 251 -60.35 -48.29 7.16
C GLU A 251 -60.81 -47.48 5.93
N ASP A 252 -61.01 -46.18 6.08
CA ASP A 252 -61.30 -45.26 4.97
C ASP A 252 -60.15 -45.23 3.96
N ALA A 253 -58.90 -45.12 4.42
CA ALA A 253 -57.73 -45.16 3.53
C ALA A 253 -57.62 -46.50 2.78
N ARG A 254 -57.99 -47.61 3.43
CA ARG A 254 -58.06 -48.93 2.80
C ARG A 254 -59.17 -48.98 1.74
N MET A 255 -60.36 -48.46 2.04
CA MET A 255 -61.49 -48.41 1.09
C MET A 255 -61.17 -47.52 -0.12
N ASP A 256 -60.50 -46.39 0.10
CA ASP A 256 -60.03 -45.50 -0.96
C ASP A 256 -58.96 -46.15 -1.85
N ALA A 257 -58.04 -46.91 -1.26
CA ALA A 257 -57.04 -47.67 -2.02
C ALA A 257 -57.71 -48.74 -2.90
N ILE A 258 -58.72 -49.44 -2.38
CA ILE A 258 -59.53 -50.40 -3.14
C ILE A 258 -60.27 -49.69 -4.27
N ALA A 259 -60.91 -48.54 -3.98
CA ALA A 259 -61.64 -47.76 -4.97
C ALA A 259 -60.73 -47.28 -6.11
N ARG A 260 -59.51 -46.81 -5.81
CA ARG A 260 -58.51 -46.45 -6.82
C ARG A 260 -58.09 -47.65 -7.67
N GLN A 261 -57.81 -48.79 -7.04
CA GLN A 261 -57.43 -50.01 -7.78
C GLN A 261 -58.55 -50.48 -8.72
N VAL A 262 -59.81 -50.37 -8.29
CA VAL A 262 -60.98 -50.66 -9.11
C VAL A 262 -61.07 -49.66 -10.27
N ASN A 263 -60.93 -48.37 -9.99
CA ASN A 263 -60.96 -47.33 -11.02
C ASN A 263 -59.82 -47.47 -12.04
N ASP A 264 -58.61 -47.79 -11.62
CA ASP A 264 -57.47 -48.02 -12.51
C ASP A 264 -57.69 -49.26 -13.37
N ARG A 265 -58.23 -50.35 -12.80
CA ARG A 265 -58.62 -51.54 -13.58
C ARG A 265 -59.73 -51.25 -14.59
N LEU A 266 -60.67 -50.37 -14.25
CA LEU A 266 -61.73 -49.95 -15.17
C LEU A 266 -61.21 -49.00 -16.25
N ARG A 267 -60.27 -48.10 -15.92
CA ARG A 267 -59.61 -47.17 -16.86
C ARG A 267 -58.69 -47.88 -17.85
N HIS A 268 -58.04 -48.98 -17.46
CA HIS A 268 -57.12 -49.73 -18.32
C HIS A 268 -57.79 -50.85 -19.13
N ARG A 269 -59.13 -50.96 -19.11
CA ARG A 269 -59.86 -51.93 -19.94
C ARG A 269 -60.08 -51.47 -21.39
N GLU A 270 -59.79 -50.22 -21.72
CA GLU A 270 -59.65 -49.81 -23.12
C GLU A 270 -58.20 -50.08 -23.58
N PRO A 271 -57.95 -51.08 -24.44
CA PRO A 271 -56.62 -51.27 -25.00
C PRO A 271 -56.23 -49.98 -25.75
N PRO A 272 -54.98 -49.50 -25.60
CA PRO A 272 -54.53 -48.33 -26.33
C PRO A 272 -54.75 -48.60 -27.82
N ARG A 273 -55.57 -47.76 -28.47
CA ARG A 273 -55.76 -47.80 -29.93
C ARG A 273 -54.37 -47.86 -30.55
N ARG A 274 -54.08 -48.97 -31.23
CA ARG A 274 -52.80 -49.23 -31.89
C ARG A 274 -52.40 -47.97 -32.65
N ARG A 275 -51.23 -47.43 -32.34
CA ARG A 275 -50.63 -46.37 -33.17
C ARG A 275 -50.52 -46.98 -34.57
N HIS A 276 -51.26 -46.40 -35.52
CA HIS A 276 -51.14 -46.75 -36.93
C HIS A 276 -49.66 -46.69 -37.28
N HIS A 277 -49.08 -47.83 -37.64
CA HIS A 277 -47.75 -47.88 -38.21
C HIS A 277 -47.78 -47.02 -39.47
N LEU A 278 -47.08 -45.88 -39.41
CA LEU A 278 -46.77 -45.10 -40.60
C LEU A 278 -45.95 -46.00 -41.51
N ASP A 279 -46.50 -46.29 -42.68
CA ASP A 279 -45.86 -47.06 -43.72
C ASP A 279 -44.59 -46.32 -44.18
N PRO A 280 -43.39 -46.92 -44.07
CA PRO A 280 -42.14 -46.31 -44.52
C PRO A 280 -42.09 -46.11 -46.05
N ALA A 281 -43.06 -46.61 -46.81
CA ALA A 281 -43.17 -46.38 -48.26
C ALA A 281 -44.05 -45.17 -48.64
N ALA A 282 -44.64 -44.45 -47.68
CA ALA A 282 -45.45 -43.27 -48.00
C ALA A 282 -44.56 -42.06 -48.33
N PRO A 283 -44.66 -41.47 -49.54
CA PRO A 283 -43.88 -40.29 -49.91
C PRO A 283 -44.33 -39.09 -49.06
N HIS A 284 -43.45 -38.60 -48.18
CA HIS A 284 -43.69 -37.36 -47.44
C HIS A 284 -43.80 -36.18 -48.40
N PRO A 285 -44.90 -35.41 -48.41
CA PRO A 285 -44.99 -34.19 -49.20
C PRO A 285 -44.06 -33.12 -48.61
N GLN A 286 -43.09 -32.74 -49.44
CA GLN A 286 -42.26 -31.55 -49.44
C GLN A 286 -42.70 -30.44 -48.45
N ALA A 287 -41.94 -30.24 -47.38
CA ALA A 287 -41.88 -28.95 -46.71
C ALA A 287 -40.92 -28.07 -47.51
N LEU A 288 -41.53 -27.29 -48.40
CA LEU A 288 -40.92 -26.27 -49.23
C LEU A 288 -40.16 -25.24 -48.38
N ASN A 289 -38.99 -24.87 -48.93
CA ASN A 289 -38.27 -23.63 -48.70
C ASN A 289 -39.23 -22.45 -48.45
N ASN A 290 -39.00 -21.72 -47.37
CA ASN A 290 -39.28 -20.28 -47.32
C ASN A 290 -38.05 -19.59 -46.75
N ASP A 291 -37.16 -19.26 -47.67
CA ASP A 291 -36.28 -18.10 -47.56
C ASP A 291 -37.13 -16.82 -47.53
N GLN A 292 -36.50 -15.76 -47.03
CA GLN A 292 -36.76 -14.35 -47.36
C GLN A 292 -37.89 -13.59 -46.64
N MET A 293 -37.43 -12.68 -45.76
CA MET A 293 -37.65 -11.21 -45.77
C MET A 293 -38.07 -10.67 -44.40
N GLY A 294 -37.28 -9.72 -43.88
CA GLY A 294 -37.63 -9.00 -42.66
C GLY A 294 -36.59 -8.01 -42.19
N MET A 295 -36.24 -7.05 -43.05
CA MET A 295 -35.64 -5.75 -42.66
C MET A 295 -36.42 -5.11 -41.51
N ASN A 296 -35.72 -4.53 -40.53
CA ASN A 296 -36.07 -3.30 -39.78
C ASN A 296 -34.76 -2.82 -39.13
N ARG A 297 -34.11 -1.80 -39.70
CA ARG A 297 -34.20 -0.37 -39.32
C ARG A 297 -33.74 -0.10 -37.89
#